data_AF-A0A7W9YDY8-F1
#
_entry.id   AF-A0A7W9YDY8-F1
#
_cell.length_a   1.000
_cell.length_b   1.000
_cell.length_c   1.000
_cell.angle_alpha   90.00
_cell.angle_beta   90.00
_cell.angle_gamma   90.00
#
_symmetry.space_group_name_H-M   'P 1'
#
loop_
_entity.id
_entity.type
_entity.pdbx_description
1 polymer ?
#
loop_
_entity_poly.entity_id
_entity_poly.type
_entity_poly.pdbx_seq_one_letter_code
_entity_poly.pdbx_strand_id
1 'polypeptide(L)'
;MVTVTGINPDVSSIESREDLSRFLIDLAEKVESGAFPCANGGSVDYVRAAGYWVRAMHGFYMNQGEQVPASPDWSTIAQIFSAAFVYE
;
A
#
# COMPACT_ATOMS: atom_id res chain seq x y z
N MET A 1 -28.59 -5.20 5.13
CA MET A 1 -27.45 -5.54 4.25
C MET A 1 -27.01 -4.26 3.58
N VAL A 2 -25.87 -3.69 3.98
CA VAL A 2 -25.28 -2.56 3.25
C VAL A 2 -24.57 -3.15 2.04
N THR A 3 -25.12 -2.96 0.85
CA THR A 3 -24.40 -3.25 -0.39
C THR A 3 -23.29 -2.23 -0.50
N VAL A 4 -22.07 -2.59 -0.09
CA VAL A 4 -20.87 -1.88 -0.54
C VAL A 4 -20.78 -2.18 -2.04
N THR A 5 -21.33 -1.30 -2.88
CA THR A 5 -21.00 -1.27 -4.30
C THR A 5 -19.49 -1.01 -4.35
N GLY A 6 -18.72 -2.09 -4.43
CA GLY A 6 -17.28 -2.05 -4.39
C GLY A 6 -16.79 -1.21 -5.54
N ILE A 7 -16.31 0.00 -5.23
CA ILE A 7 -15.46 0.72 -6.15
C ILE A 7 -14.24 -0.20 -6.30
N ASN A 8 -14.07 -0.79 -7.48
CA ASN A 8 -12.90 -1.57 -7.79
C ASN A 8 -11.85 -0.54 -8.26
N PRO A 9 -10.90 -0.12 -7.40
CA PRO A 9 -9.87 0.79 -7.86
C PRO A 9 -9.12 0.09 -9.01
N ASP A 10 -8.88 0.81 -10.11
CA ASP A 10 -8.22 0.22 -11.26
C ASP A 10 -6.77 -0.13 -10.90
N VAL A 11 -6.52 -1.43 -10.69
CA VAL A 11 -5.20 -1.98 -10.38
C VAL A 11 -4.43 -2.36 -11.64
N SER A 12 -5.06 -2.33 -12.82
CA SER A 12 -4.44 -2.78 -14.08
C SER A 12 -3.34 -1.85 -14.56
N SER A 13 -3.32 -0.60 -14.07
CA SER A 13 -2.28 0.40 -14.38
C SER A 13 -1.08 0.37 -13.42
N ILE A 14 -1.01 -0.59 -12.49
CA ILE A 14 0.08 -0.66 -11.51
C ILE A 14 1.23 -1.49 -12.10
N GLU A 15 2.20 -0.80 -12.70
CA GLU A 15 3.35 -1.44 -13.37
C GLU A 15 4.67 -1.26 -12.62
N SER A 16 4.70 -0.35 -11.64
CA SER A 16 5.91 0.00 -10.89
C SER A 16 5.66 0.09 -9.38
N ARG A 17 6.74 0.12 -8.59
CA ARG A 17 6.65 0.40 -7.16
C ARG A 17 6.11 1.80 -6.89
N GLU A 18 6.41 2.77 -7.76
CA GLU A 18 5.93 4.14 -7.66
C GLU A 18 4.41 4.19 -7.85
N ASP A 19 3.88 3.41 -8.79
CA ASP A 19 2.44 3.28 -9.01
C ASP A 19 1.75 2.62 -7.82
N LEU A 20 2.34 1.53 -7.29
CA LEU A 20 1.81 0.87 -6.09
C LEU A 20 1.79 1.82 -4.89
N SER A 21 2.89 2.54 -4.64
CA SER A 21 2.99 3.50 -3.53
C SER A 21 1.92 4.57 -3.62
N ARG A 22 1.78 5.20 -4.80
CA ARG A 22 0.78 6.23 -5.07
C ARG A 22 -0.64 5.68 -4.91
N PHE A 23 -0.90 4.51 -5.49
CA PHE A 23 -2.20 3.86 -5.39
C PHE A 23 -2.65 3.65 -3.93
N LEU A 24 -1.75 3.14 -3.07
CA LEU A 24 -2.07 2.88 -1.66
C LEU A 24 -2.34 4.17 -0.88
N ILE A 25 -1.55 5.22 -1.12
CA ILE A 25 -1.74 6.53 -0.48
C ILE A 25 -3.06 7.16 -0.95
N ASP A 26 -3.32 7.20 -2.26
CA ASP A 26 -4.55 7.74 -2.84
C ASP A 26 -5.79 6.97 -2.36
N LEU A 27 -5.67 5.65 -2.17
CA LEU A 27 -6.76 4.82 -1.64
C LEU A 27 -7.10 5.23 -0.20
N ALA A 28 -6.10 5.43 0.65
CA ALA A 28 -6.29 5.88 2.02
C ALA A 28 -6.93 7.29 2.07
N GLU A 29 -6.46 8.23 1.24
CA GLU A 29 -7.03 9.58 1.12
C GLU A 29 -8.48 9.57 0.62
N LYS A 30 -8.81 8.70 -0.35
CA LYS A 30 -10.19 8.54 -0.83
C LYS A 30 -11.13 8.00 0.24
N VAL A 31 -10.64 7.13 1.13
CA VAL A 31 -11.45 6.66 2.26
C VAL A 31 -11.66 7.79 3.27
N GLU A 32 -10.63 8.54 3.65
CA GLU A 32 -10.75 9.64 4.63
C GLU A 32 -11.60 10.80 4.15
N SER A 33 -11.51 11.13 2.87
CA SER A 33 -12.37 12.15 2.24
C SER A 33 -13.83 11.68 2.09
N GLY A 34 -14.14 10.44 2.44
CA GLY A 34 -15.46 9.83 2.31
C GLY A 34 -15.84 9.49 0.87
N ALA A 35 -14.91 9.64 -0.09
CA ALA A 35 -15.13 9.27 -1.47
C ALA A 35 -15.36 7.76 -1.60
N PHE A 36 -14.61 6.96 -0.81
CA PHE A 36 -14.71 5.50 -0.78
C PHE A 36 -15.23 5.01 0.58
N PRO A 37 -16.26 4.14 0.60
CA PRO A 37 -16.71 3.54 1.86
C PRO A 37 -15.66 2.53 2.35
N CYS A 38 -15.31 2.61 3.63
CA CYS A 38 -14.50 1.58 4.29
C CYS A 38 -15.24 1.05 5.52
N ALA A 39 -15.38 -0.27 5.61
CA ALA A 39 -16.03 -0.92 6.74
C ALA A 39 -15.19 -0.85 8.02
N ASN A 40 -13.86 -0.73 7.90
CA ASN A 40 -12.93 -0.66 9.02
C ASN A 40 -12.00 0.55 8.89
N GLY A 41 -12.37 1.69 9.49
CA GLY A 41 -11.56 2.91 9.45
C GLY A 41 -10.13 2.73 9.95
N GLY A 42 -9.88 1.84 10.92
CA GLY A 42 -8.53 1.57 11.42
C GLY A 42 -7.60 0.90 10.39
N SER A 43 -8.14 0.35 9.29
CA SER A 43 -7.33 -0.23 8.21
C SER A 43 -6.70 0.82 7.28
N VAL A 44 -7.17 2.06 7.33
CA VAL A 44 -6.73 3.15 6.45
C VAL A 44 -5.28 3.54 6.73
N ASP A 45 -4.90 3.64 8.01
CA ASP A 45 -3.55 3.99 8.41
C ASP A 45 -2.55 2.89 7.99
N TYR A 46 -2.90 1.61 8.15
CA TYR A 46 -2.09 0.49 7.64
C TYR A 46 -1.86 0.56 6.13
N VAL A 47 -2.91 0.88 5.35
CA VAL A 47 -2.80 1.00 3.89
C VAL A 47 -1.89 2.18 3.51
N ARG A 48 -2.03 3.31 4.20
CA ARG A 48 -1.16 4.48 4.01
C ARG A 48 0.30 4.17 4.36
N ALA A 49 0.53 3.54 5.50
CA ALA A 49 1.87 3.17 5.95
C ALA A 49 2.55 2.19 4.99
N ALA A 50 1.80 1.22 4.45
CA ALA A 50 2.29 0.36 3.37
C ALA A 50 2.75 1.18 2.15
N GLY A 51 1.94 2.15 1.72
CA GLY A 51 2.29 3.05 0.61
C GLY A 51 3.56 3.88 0.87
N TYR A 52 3.72 4.42 2.08
CA TYR A 52 4.93 5.14 2.48
C TYR A 52 6.16 4.22 2.54
N TRP A 53 6.01 3.00 3.03
CA TRP A 53 7.11 2.05 3.07
C TRP A 53 7.56 1.64 1.66
N VAL A 54 6.64 1.33 0.74
CA VAL A 54 6.97 1.03 -0.67
C VAL A 54 7.76 2.17 -1.31
N ARG A 55 7.41 3.42 -1.02
CA ARG A 55 8.17 4.60 -1.48
C ARG A 55 9.60 4.59 -0.93
N ALA A 56 9.75 4.27 0.34
CA ALA A 56 11.00 4.33 1.10
C ALA A 56 11.85 3.06 1.03
N MET A 57 11.36 1.95 0.48
CA MET A 57 12.00 0.63 0.59
C MET A 57 13.42 0.56 0.02
N HIS A 58 13.80 1.47 -0.88
CA HIS A 58 15.18 1.60 -1.34
C HIS A 58 16.17 1.70 -0.17
N GLY A 59 15.86 2.44 0.89
CA GLY A 59 16.69 2.55 2.09
C GLY A 59 16.79 1.23 2.86
N PHE A 60 15.69 0.47 2.94
CA PHE A 60 15.66 -0.84 3.59
C PHE A 60 16.59 -1.85 2.90
N TYR A 61 16.55 -1.93 1.57
CA TYR A 61 17.42 -2.82 0.80
C TYR A 61 18.89 -2.36 0.83
N MET A 62 19.15 -1.06 0.67
CA MET A 62 20.51 -0.51 0.74
C MET A 62 21.20 -0.79 2.07
N ASN A 63 20.46 -0.70 3.19
CA ASN A 63 21.01 -1.00 4.52
C ASN A 63 21.43 -2.46 4.70
N GLN A 64 20.94 -3.36 3.86
CA GLN A 64 21.29 -4.79 3.86
C GLN A 64 22.33 -5.13 2.77
N GLY A 65 22.79 -4.15 2.00
CA GLY A 65 23.65 -4.39 0.84
C GLY A 65 22.93 -5.04 -0.34
N GLU A 66 21.59 -4.98 -0.35
CA GLU A 66 20.73 -5.58 -1.37
C GLU A 66 20.18 -4.52 -2.33
N GLN A 67 19.75 -4.96 -3.52
CA GLN A 67 19.02 -4.12 -4.46
C GLN A 67 17.53 -4.31 -4.28
N VAL A 68 16.75 -3.26 -4.55
CA VAL A 68 15.29 -3.39 -4.62
C VAL A 68 14.93 -4.37 -5.74
N PRO A 69 14.10 -5.39 -5.47
CA PRO A 69 13.66 -6.33 -6.50
C PRO A 69 12.97 -5.61 -7.66
N ALA A 70 13.40 -5.91 -8.89
CA ALA A 70 12.75 -5.40 -10.10
C ALA A 70 11.33 -5.95 -10.30
N SER A 71 11.05 -7.13 -9.70
CA SER A 71 9.71 -7.71 -9.63
C SER A 71 9.49 -8.22 -8.21
N PRO A 72 8.42 -7.77 -7.52
CA PRO A 72 8.14 -8.21 -6.17
C PRO A 72 7.74 -9.69 -6.18
N ASP A 73 8.32 -10.45 -5.27
CA ASP A 73 7.86 -11.80 -4.93
C ASP A 73 6.88 -11.74 -3.73
N TRP A 74 6.38 -12.90 -3.32
CA TRP A 74 5.50 -12.98 -2.15
C TRP A 74 6.18 -12.52 -0.86
N SER A 75 7.50 -12.67 -0.74
CA SER A 75 8.28 -12.17 0.40
C SER A 75 8.26 -10.65 0.45
N THR A 76 8.41 -9.99 -0.70
CA THR A 76 8.33 -8.52 -0.83
C THR A 76 6.96 -8.02 -0.39
N ILE A 77 5.89 -8.71 -0.79
CA ILE A 77 4.52 -8.39 -0.36
C ILE A 77 4.40 -8.52 1.17
N ALA A 78 4.91 -9.60 1.75
CA ALA A 78 4.89 -9.80 3.19
C ALA A 78 5.68 -8.71 3.94
N GLN A 79 6.82 -8.25 3.41
CA GLN A 79 7.60 -7.17 4.00
C GLN A 79 6.85 -5.85 4.03
N ILE A 80 6.13 -5.50 2.95
CA ILE A 80 5.32 -4.27 2.87
C ILE A 80 4.31 -4.22 4.02
N PHE A 81 3.54 -5.30 4.21
CA PHE A 81 2.54 -5.36 5.28
C PHE A 81 3.16 -5.52 6.67
N SER A 82 4.28 -6.23 6.80
CA SER A 82 5.00 -6.33 8.07
C SER A 82 5.52 -4.97 8.53
N ALA A 83 6.03 -4.16 7.61
CA ALA A 83 6.49 -2.82 7.93
C ALA A 83 5.33 -1.90 8.31
N ALA A 84 4.24 -1.91 7.54
CA ALA A 84 3.02 -1.16 7.88
C ALA A 84 2.50 -1.53 9.28
N PHE A 85 2.51 -2.82 9.62
CA PHE A 85 2.08 -3.31 10.94
C PHE A 85 2.97 -2.84 12.10
N VAL A 86 4.25 -2.58 11.85
CA VAL A 86 5.17 -2.09 12.90
C VAL A 86 5.03 -0.58 13.13
N TYR A 87 4.67 0.17 12.09
CA TYR A 87 4.60 1.64 12.16
C TYR A 87 3.23 2.19 12.57
N GLU A 88 2.16 1.40 12.47
CA GLU A 88 0.77 1.77 12.82
C GLU A 88 0.14 0.78 13.83
#